data_AF-A0A2D4KF37-F1
#
_entry.id   AF-A0A2D4KF37-F1
#
_cell.length_a   1.000
_cell.length_b   1.000
_cell.length_c   1.000
_cell.angle_alpha   90.00
_cell.angle_beta   90.00
_cell.angle_gamma   90.00
#
_symmetry.space_group_name_H-M   'P 1'
#
loop_
_entity.id
_entity.type
_entity.pdbx_description
1 polymer ?
#
loop_
_entity_poly.entity_id
_entity_poly.type
_entity_poly.pdbx_seq_one_letter_code
_entity_poly.pdbx_strand_id
1 'polypeptide(L)'
;MPFTDEQSSDCDSSRSSESAASSSSDSEYSRQSFTSDSSSKPSSPASTSPPKMVTFDEMMAAARNLSNLTLAHEIAVNENFHLERIEHPQNSLPGRVKQIVHKAFWDRLEEDLNEDPPEYEHAIKLFEEIKEILLS
;
A
#
# COMPACT_ATOMS: atom_id res chain seq x y z
N MET A 1 -16.21 38.25 21.71
CA MET A 1 -14.93 38.68 21.12
C MET A 1 -14.13 39.36 22.22
N PRO A 2 -12.88 38.93 22.42
CA PRO A 2 -11.80 39.71 21.83
C PRO A 2 -10.89 38.86 20.92
N PHE A 3 -10.44 39.53 19.86
CA PHE A 3 -9.35 39.13 18.99
C PHE A 3 -8.02 39.60 19.58
N THR A 4 -6.96 38.82 19.40
CA THR A 4 -5.59 39.33 19.47
C THR A 4 -4.79 38.64 18.38
N ASP A 5 -4.41 39.44 17.40
CA ASP A 5 -3.57 39.13 16.25
C ASP A 5 -2.08 39.15 16.60
N GLU A 6 -1.36 38.30 15.87
CA GLU A 6 0.01 38.41 15.36
C GLU A 6 1.20 38.75 16.28
N GLN A 7 2.21 37.86 16.26
CA GLN A 7 3.58 38.31 16.00
C GLN A 7 4.44 37.24 15.32
N SER A 8 4.92 37.59 14.12
CA SER A 8 6.00 36.98 13.35
C SER A 8 7.34 36.99 14.11
N SER A 9 8.17 35.97 13.93
CA SER A 9 9.61 36.07 14.19
C SER A 9 10.38 35.09 13.31
N ASP A 10 10.99 35.62 12.25
CA ASP A 10 11.98 34.93 11.43
C ASP A 10 13.35 34.87 12.13
N CYS A 11 14.10 33.82 11.74
CA CYS A 11 15.56 33.66 11.70
C CYS A 11 16.42 33.98 12.95
N ASP A 12 17.16 32.96 13.42
CA ASP A 12 18.61 33.11 13.55
C ASP A 12 19.34 31.76 13.39
N SER A 13 20.47 31.85 12.69
CA SER A 13 21.40 30.76 12.43
C SER A 13 22.27 30.51 13.66
N SER A 14 22.65 29.26 13.90
CA SER A 14 23.76 28.95 14.81
C SER A 14 24.74 28.00 14.14
N ARG A 15 25.76 28.61 13.52
CA ARG A 15 27.06 27.98 13.26
C ARG A 15 27.87 27.99 14.55
N SER A 16 28.31 26.84 15.01
CA SER A 16 29.53 26.57 15.82
C SER A 16 29.43 25.10 16.29
N SER A 17 30.47 24.27 16.40
CA SER A 17 31.91 24.48 16.29
C SER A 17 32.62 23.13 16.09
N GLU A 18 33.88 23.26 15.69
CA GLU A 18 34.98 22.31 15.51
C GLU A 18 35.17 21.18 16.57
N SER A 19 35.39 19.94 16.09
CA SER A 19 36.64 19.14 16.10
C SER A 19 37.03 18.41 17.39
N ALA A 20 37.19 17.08 17.30
CA ALA A 20 38.20 16.33 18.04
C ALA A 20 38.62 15.09 17.22
N ALA A 21 39.94 14.91 17.09
CA ALA A 21 40.60 13.86 16.34
C ALA A 21 40.82 12.59 17.18
N SER A 22 41.23 11.52 16.48
CA SER A 22 41.72 10.19 16.93
C SER A 22 40.63 9.10 16.87
N SER A 23 40.84 7.90 16.35
CA SER A 23 42.08 7.19 16.03
C SER A 23 41.83 6.14 14.93
N SER A 24 42.91 5.86 14.20
CA SER A 24 43.13 4.86 13.16
C SER A 24 42.50 3.48 13.43
N SER A 25 41.88 2.93 12.39
CA SER A 25 41.87 1.48 12.14
C SER A 25 41.95 1.25 10.64
N ASP A 26 43.17 1.00 10.16
CA ASP A 26 43.44 0.49 8.82
C ASP A 26 42.80 -0.89 8.67
N SER A 27 41.70 -0.97 7.93
CA SER A 27 41.27 -2.20 7.28
C SER A 27 41.47 -2.03 5.78
N GLU A 28 42.66 -2.42 5.33
CA GLU A 28 43.07 -2.54 3.93
C GLU A 28 42.17 -3.56 3.20
N TYR A 29 41.00 -3.13 2.73
CA TYR A 29 40.28 -3.90 1.70
C TYR A 29 40.77 -3.42 0.34
N SER A 30 41.78 -4.14 -0.16
CA SER A 30 42.33 -4.06 -1.50
C SER A 30 41.32 -3.56 -2.53
N ARG A 31 41.43 -2.27 -2.88
CA ARG A 31 40.81 -1.72 -4.08
C ARG A 31 41.50 -2.37 -5.27
N GLN A 32 40.95 -3.49 -5.72
CA GLN A 32 41.33 -4.12 -6.98
C GLN A 32 40.99 -3.14 -8.11
N SER A 33 41.99 -2.33 -8.47
CA SER A 33 41.99 -1.52 -9.67
C SER A 33 42.07 -2.47 -10.87
N PHE A 34 40.93 -2.82 -11.43
CA PHE A 34 40.85 -3.50 -12.73
C PHE A 34 41.18 -2.50 -13.84
N THR A 35 42.46 -2.16 -14.01
CA THR A 35 42.91 -1.60 -15.28
C THR A 35 43.06 -2.76 -16.26
N SER A 36 41.95 -3.16 -16.87
CA SER A 36 41.96 -4.08 -18.00
C SER A 36 42.55 -3.35 -19.21
N ASP A 37 43.70 -3.85 -19.63
CA ASP A 37 44.31 -3.57 -20.93
C ASP A 37 43.31 -3.99 -22.03
N SER A 38 42.81 -3.04 -22.80
CA SER A 38 41.92 -3.34 -23.94
C SER A 38 42.26 -2.42 -25.09
N SER A 39 43.00 -3.02 -26.02
CA SER A 39 43.29 -2.57 -27.37
C SER A 39 42.13 -1.79 -27.99
N SER A 40 42.45 -0.60 -28.48
CA SER A 40 41.59 0.27 -29.26
C SER A 40 41.06 -0.40 -30.53
N LYS A 41 39.73 -0.54 -30.62
CA LYS A 41 38.98 -0.40 -31.89
C LYS A 41 37.76 0.51 -31.66
N PRO A 42 37.54 1.53 -32.50
CA PRO A 42 36.38 2.41 -32.40
C PRO A 42 35.14 1.72 -33.00
N SER A 43 33.98 2.31 -32.76
CA SER A 43 32.69 2.02 -33.41
C SER A 43 31.89 0.81 -32.88
N SER A 44 31.22 1.04 -31.76
CA SER A 44 29.76 0.97 -31.80
C SER A 44 29.26 2.34 -31.37
N PRO A 45 28.32 3.00 -32.09
CA PRO A 45 27.69 4.16 -31.49
C PRO A 45 27.06 3.63 -30.21
N ALA A 46 27.50 4.16 -29.05
CA ALA A 46 26.64 4.13 -27.90
C ALA A 46 25.29 4.62 -28.42
N SER A 47 24.29 3.74 -28.41
CA SER A 47 22.92 4.10 -28.72
C SER A 47 22.55 5.13 -27.67
N THR A 48 22.88 6.39 -27.95
CA THR A 48 22.56 7.55 -27.15
C THR A 48 21.09 7.78 -27.44
N SER A 49 20.26 6.89 -26.91
CA SER A 49 18.82 7.10 -26.86
C SER A 49 18.62 8.51 -26.30
N PRO A 50 17.89 9.38 -27.00
CA PRO A 50 17.71 10.76 -26.57
C PRO A 50 17.25 10.79 -25.10
N PRO A 51 17.74 11.73 -24.27
CA PRO A 51 17.32 11.82 -22.88
C PRO A 51 15.81 11.90 -22.84
N LYS A 52 15.19 10.89 -22.22
CA LYS A 52 13.75 10.82 -22.10
C LYS A 52 13.33 11.92 -21.12
N MET A 53 12.62 12.92 -21.62
CA MET A 53 12.09 13.99 -20.79
C MET A 53 10.99 13.38 -19.91
N VAL A 54 11.24 13.34 -18.61
CA VAL A 54 10.24 12.94 -17.62
C VAL A 54 9.23 14.07 -17.54
N THR A 55 7.95 13.76 -17.73
CA THR A 55 6.89 14.76 -17.60
C THR A 55 6.57 14.99 -16.12
N PHE A 56 5.99 16.14 -15.81
CA PHE A 56 5.49 16.41 -14.46
C PHE A 56 4.49 15.34 -13.99
N ASP A 57 3.63 14.87 -14.89
CA ASP A 57 2.67 13.81 -14.61
C ASP A 57 3.35 12.47 -14.28
N GLU A 58 4.44 12.13 -14.98
CA GLU A 58 5.24 10.94 -14.71
C GLU A 58 5.91 11.02 -13.34
N MET A 59 6.40 12.21 -12.96
CA MET A 59 6.96 12.47 -11.63
C MET A 59 5.90 12.34 -10.52
N MET A 60 4.70 12.90 -10.71
CA MET A 60 3.60 12.77 -9.75
C MET A 60 3.13 11.32 -9.61
N ALA A 61 3.05 10.57 -10.72
CA ALA A 61 2.72 9.15 -10.71
C ALA A 61 3.78 8.34 -9.96
N ALA A 62 5.07 8.62 -10.19
CA ALA A 62 6.17 7.96 -9.48
C ALA A 62 6.12 8.22 -7.97
N ALA A 63 5.82 9.46 -7.56
CA ALA A 63 5.66 9.80 -6.14
C ALA A 63 4.52 9.01 -5.48
N ARG A 64 3.37 8.88 -6.15
CA ARG A 64 2.25 8.05 -5.66
C ARG A 64 2.64 6.57 -5.58
N ASN A 65 3.35 6.05 -6.58
CA ASN A 65 3.78 4.65 -6.59
C ASN A 65 4.76 4.34 -5.47
N LEU A 66 5.71 5.24 -5.21
CA LEU A 66 6.63 5.13 -4.08
C LEU A 66 5.86 5.13 -2.77
N SER A 67 4.92 6.06 -2.57
CA SER A 67 4.07 6.11 -1.38
C SER A 67 3.28 4.81 -1.18
N ASN A 68 2.72 4.24 -2.24
CA ASN A 68 2.00 2.96 -2.18
C ASN A 68 2.93 1.79 -1.83
N LEU A 69 4.15 1.77 -2.38
CA LEU A 69 5.14 0.73 -2.10
C LEU A 69 5.62 0.80 -0.64
N THR A 70 5.88 2.01 -0.14
CA THR A 70 6.22 2.22 1.26
C THR A 70 5.11 1.76 2.18
N LEU A 71 3.85 2.11 1.88
CA LEU A 71 2.69 1.64 2.62
C LEU A 71 2.57 0.10 2.58
N ALA A 72 2.73 -0.50 1.40
CA ALA A 72 2.68 -1.96 1.26
C ALA A 72 3.79 -2.66 2.07
N HIS A 73 4.99 -2.08 2.11
CA HIS A 73 6.09 -2.58 2.93
C HIS A 73 5.78 -2.45 4.42
N GLU A 74 5.22 -1.32 4.86
CA GLU A 74 4.79 -1.12 6.24
C GLU A 74 3.74 -2.15 6.67
N ILE A 75 2.71 -2.36 5.83
CA ILE A 75 1.66 -3.37 6.07
C ILE A 75 2.26 -4.78 6.14
N ALA A 76 3.19 -5.12 5.24
CA ALA A 76 3.77 -6.45 5.17
C ALA A 76 4.73 -6.78 6.33
N VAL A 77 5.44 -5.77 6.85
CA VAL A 77 6.44 -5.95 7.92
C VAL A 77 5.82 -5.80 9.31
N ASN A 78 4.74 -5.05 9.45
CA ASN A 78 4.08 -4.86 10.73
C ASN A 78 3.25 -6.08 11.13
N GLU A 79 3.80 -6.95 11.96
CA GLU A 79 3.11 -8.15 12.50
C GLU A 79 1.84 -7.82 13.30
N ASN A 80 1.74 -6.59 13.83
CA ASN A 80 0.56 -6.13 14.57
C ASN A 80 -0.50 -5.52 13.65
N PHE A 81 -0.24 -5.42 12.34
CA PHE A 81 -1.22 -4.91 11.40
C PHE A 81 -2.40 -5.89 11.31
N HIS A 82 -3.58 -5.39 11.66
CA HIS A 82 -4.82 -6.12 11.53
C HIS A 82 -5.86 -5.23 10.87
N LEU A 83 -6.55 -5.76 9.87
CA LEU A 83 -7.77 -5.13 9.38
C LEU A 83 -8.85 -5.39 10.43
N GLU A 84 -9.18 -4.38 11.23
CA GLU A 84 -10.32 -4.49 12.13
C GLU A 84 -11.56 -4.80 11.30
N ARG A 85 -12.24 -5.92 11.61
CA ARG A 85 -13.60 -6.12 11.15
C ARG A 85 -14.41 -5.00 11.76
N ILE A 86 -14.78 -4.01 10.95
CA ILE A 86 -15.65 -2.93 11.37
C ILE A 86 -17.00 -3.56 11.69
N GLU A 87 -17.20 -3.92 12.96
CA GLU A 87 -18.51 -4.16 13.50
C GLU A 87 -19.19 -2.81 13.55
N HIS A 88 -20.00 -2.57 12.51
CA HIS A 88 -20.69 -1.32 12.44
C HIS A 88 -21.71 -1.28 13.59
N PRO A 89 -21.93 -0.11 14.23
CA PRO A 89 -22.99 0.04 15.20
C PRO A 89 -24.29 -0.54 14.66
N GLN A 90 -25.08 -1.19 15.51
CA GLN A 90 -26.28 -1.96 15.15
C GLN A 90 -27.32 -1.16 14.35
N ASN A 91 -27.19 0.17 14.37
CA ASN A 91 -28.06 1.20 13.78
C ASN A 91 -27.33 2.09 12.76
N SER A 92 -26.13 1.70 12.34
CA SER A 92 -25.45 2.31 11.20
C SER A 92 -26.15 1.95 9.88
N LEU A 93 -26.02 2.82 8.87
CA LEU A 93 -26.58 2.54 7.55
C LEU A 93 -26.02 1.25 6.92
N PRO A 94 -24.69 0.99 6.89
CA PRO A 94 -24.17 -0.24 6.33
C PRO A 94 -24.62 -1.49 7.11
N GLY A 95 -24.68 -1.40 8.45
CA GLY A 95 -25.20 -2.48 9.30
C GLY A 95 -26.66 -2.82 8.98
N ARG A 96 -27.50 -1.78 8.80
CA ARG A 96 -28.91 -1.96 8.43
C ARG A 96 -29.09 -2.54 7.03
N VAL A 97 -28.29 -2.10 6.05
CA VAL A 97 -28.30 -2.69 4.70
C VAL A 97 -27.92 -4.16 4.77
N LYS A 98 -26.84 -4.52 5.47
CA LYS A 98 -26.43 -5.91 5.68
C LYS A 98 -27.55 -6.74 6.30
N GLN A 99 -28.21 -6.22 7.34
CA GLN A 99 -29.32 -6.91 7.99
C GLN A 99 -30.51 -7.13 7.05
N ILE A 100 -30.91 -6.11 6.29
CA ILE A 100 -32.04 -6.19 5.35
C ILE A 100 -31.75 -7.22 4.26
N VAL A 101 -30.56 -7.18 3.65
CA VAL A 101 -30.19 -8.12 2.58
C VAL A 101 -30.14 -9.55 3.11
N HIS A 102 -29.51 -9.76 4.28
CA HIS A 102 -29.47 -11.08 4.90
C HIS A 102 -30.87 -11.59 5.23
N LYS A 103 -31.74 -10.73 5.77
CA LYS A 103 -33.12 -11.10 6.08
C LYS A 103 -33.90 -11.44 4.80
N ALA A 104 -33.81 -10.63 3.76
CA ALA A 104 -34.53 -10.84 2.51
C ALA A 104 -34.18 -12.20 1.85
N PHE A 105 -32.92 -12.62 1.95
CA PHE A 105 -32.50 -13.95 1.48
C PHE A 105 -33.22 -15.06 2.24
N TRP A 106 -33.17 -15.03 3.58
CA TRP A 106 -33.81 -16.07 4.40
C TRP A 106 -35.33 -16.03 4.35
N ASP A 107 -35.93 -14.84 4.26
CA ASP A 107 -37.37 -14.67 4.06
C ASP A 107 -37.80 -15.36 2.76
N ARG A 108 -37.05 -15.18 1.67
CA ARG A 108 -37.36 -15.82 0.38
C ARG A 108 -37.17 -17.33 0.44
N LEU A 109 -36.06 -17.79 1.01
CA LEU A 109 -35.78 -19.22 1.14
C LEU A 109 -36.83 -19.94 2.02
N GLU A 110 -37.28 -19.28 3.09
CA GLU A 110 -38.36 -19.80 3.94
C GLU A 110 -39.69 -19.85 3.19
N GLU A 111 -40.01 -18.85 2.38
CA GLU A 111 -41.20 -18.84 1.51
C GLU A 111 -41.16 -20.04 0.54
N ASP A 112 -40.07 -20.21 -0.19
CA ASP A 112 -39.87 -21.29 -1.17
C ASP A 112 -40.05 -22.69 -0.55
N LEU A 113 -39.48 -22.90 0.65
CA LEU A 113 -39.55 -24.19 1.35
C LEU A 113 -40.92 -24.49 1.97
N ASN A 114 -41.75 -23.46 2.18
CA ASN A 114 -43.10 -23.60 2.73
C ASN A 114 -44.18 -23.71 1.65
N GLU A 115 -43.84 -23.59 0.35
CA GLU A 115 -44.78 -23.84 -0.74
C GLU A 115 -45.23 -25.32 -0.78
N ASP A 116 -46.39 -25.58 -1.40
CA ASP A 116 -46.90 -26.95 -1.64
C ASP A 116 -47.15 -27.15 -3.15
N PRO A 117 -46.25 -27.83 -3.88
CA PRO A 117 -45.03 -28.51 -3.41
C PRO A 117 -43.86 -27.54 -3.13
N PRO A 118 -42.89 -27.88 -2.25
CA PRO A 118 -41.76 -27.00 -1.95
C PRO A 118 -40.82 -26.79 -3.15
N GLU A 119 -40.30 -25.57 -3.25
CA GLU A 119 -39.28 -25.16 -4.22
C GLU A 119 -37.88 -25.30 -3.57
N TYR A 120 -36.93 -25.91 -4.28
CA TYR A 120 -35.61 -26.27 -3.71
C TYR A 120 -34.42 -25.64 -4.44
N GLU A 121 -34.59 -24.92 -5.55
CA GLU A 121 -33.52 -24.30 -6.33
C GLU A 121 -32.62 -23.44 -5.43
N HIS A 122 -33.21 -22.56 -4.62
CA HIS A 122 -32.45 -21.67 -3.74
C HIS A 122 -31.68 -22.42 -2.63
N ALA A 123 -32.29 -23.48 -2.07
CA ALA A 123 -31.66 -24.30 -1.04
C ALA A 123 -30.47 -25.11 -1.61
N ILE A 124 -30.65 -25.68 -2.81
CA ILE A 124 -29.61 -26.45 -3.50
C ILE A 124 -28.42 -25.54 -3.81
N LYS A 125 -28.67 -24.35 -4.36
CA LYS A 125 -27.62 -23.36 -4.64
C LYS A 125 -26.85 -22.96 -3.38
N LEU A 126 -27.56 -22.71 -2.27
CA LEU A 126 -26.93 -22.43 -0.98
C LEU A 126 -25.99 -23.57 -0.54
N PHE A 127 -26.41 -24.83 -0.70
CA PHE A 127 -25.55 -25.97 -0.35
C PHE A 127 -24.33 -26.09 -1.24
N GLU A 128 -24.45 -25.78 -2.53
CA GLU A 128 -23.31 -25.75 -3.45
C GLU A 128 -22.28 -24.69 -3.03
N GLU A 129 -22.73 -23.49 -2.68
CA GLU A 129 -21.88 -22.40 -2.20
C GLU A 129 -21.18 -22.77 -0.88
N ILE A 130 -21.90 -23.35 0.09
CA ILE A 130 -21.31 -23.80 1.36
C ILE A 130 -20.25 -24.87 1.11
N LYS A 131 -20.54 -25.82 0.21
CA LYS A 131 -19.59 -26.88 -0.15
C LYS A 131 -18.33 -26.29 -0.78
N GLU A 132 -18.46 -25.30 -1.65
CA GLU A 132 -17.31 -24.62 -2.27
C GLU A 132 -16.44 -23.90 -1.22
N ILE A 133 -17.04 -23.18 -0.28
CA ILE A 133 -16.33 -22.48 0.79
C ILE A 133 -15.55 -23.44 1.69
N LEU A 134 -16.11 -24.61 1.99
CA LEU A 134 -15.47 -25.60 2.86
C LEU A 134 -14.37 -26.42 2.17
N LEU A 135 -14.39 -26.48 0.83
CA LEU A 135 -13.42 -27.23 0.04
C LEU A 135 -12.35 -26.35 -0.61
N SER A 136 -12.44 -25.03 -0.46
CA SER A 136 -11.44 -24.03 -0.89
C SER A 136 -10.46 -23.71 0.23
#